data_AF-A0A8S1C564-F1
#
_entry.id   AF-A0A8S1C564-F1
#
_cell.length_a   1.000
_cell.length_b   1.000
_cell.length_c   1.000
_cell.angle_alpha   90.00
_cell.angle_beta   90.00
_cell.angle_gamma   90.00
#
_symmetry.space_group_name_H-M   'P 1'
#
loop_
_entity.id
_entity.type
_entity.pdbx_description
1 polymer ?
#
loop_
_entity_poly.entity_id
_entity_poly.type
_entity_poly.pdbx_seq_one_letter_code
_entity_poly.pdbx_strand_id
1 'polypeptide(L)'
;MAFFKNVLCCSGDTEVFADLDVLHQHGEHYTRYLEYLQGGDENDITGDLLKEASQEVSMHFEQLSGKYLTILETHDKKLPEDVKGKIRTACGMSKLLVKEKLTQFDQFVEDYESQIANNESAGNKKVVHLDDLKSFFEIISVQVADLDEMFDSIKRLREHGWKEVPELTVSDEETGLERKGSKMKLLIEPPAPTKNAQADLERREHQRAELRKIMRSQAAEMGKSDDDITVSIYEGKKID
;
A
#
# COMPACT_ATOMS: atom_id res chain seq x y z
N MET A 1 -39.05 -1.87 11.75
CA MET A 1 -39.11 -2.21 13.18
C MET A 1 -37.95 -1.51 13.87
N ALA A 2 -38.24 -0.85 14.98
CA ALA A 2 -37.32 -0.01 15.73
C ALA A 2 -36.23 -0.83 16.44
N PHE A 3 -35.03 -0.26 16.52
CA PHE A 3 -34.12 -0.50 17.66
C PHE A 3 -33.48 0.83 18.08
N PHE A 4 -34.14 1.52 19.00
CA PHE A 4 -33.50 2.44 19.93
C PHE A 4 -32.90 1.60 21.07
N LYS A 5 -31.61 1.76 21.37
CA LYS A 5 -31.09 1.55 22.73
C LYS A 5 -30.04 2.60 23.06
N ASN A 6 -30.45 3.48 23.98
CA ASN A 6 -29.69 4.25 24.96
C ASN A 6 -28.17 4.14 24.93
N VAL A 7 -27.50 5.28 24.77
CA VAL A 7 -26.21 5.55 25.42
C VAL A 7 -26.37 6.78 26.30
N LEU A 8 -26.05 6.58 27.57
CA LEU A 8 -26.15 7.55 28.66
C LEU A 8 -25.11 8.67 28.47
N CYS A 9 -25.54 9.89 28.76
CA CYS A 9 -24.79 11.14 28.65
C CYS A 9 -23.61 11.20 29.65
N CYS A 10 -22.42 11.56 29.18
CA CYS A 10 -21.37 12.18 30.00
C CYS A 10 -21.06 13.56 29.41
N SER A 11 -21.25 14.57 30.25
CA SER A 11 -21.26 15.99 29.95
C SER A 11 -19.98 16.56 29.34
N GLY A 12 -20.16 17.52 28.42
CA GLY A 12 -19.24 18.64 28.20
C GLY A 12 -18.41 18.58 26.92
N ASP A 13 -19.03 18.89 25.78
CA ASP A 13 -18.49 19.65 24.63
C ASP A 13 -19.35 19.35 23.40
N THR A 14 -20.61 19.78 23.46
CA THR A 14 -21.61 19.58 22.40
C THR A 14 -21.58 20.74 21.41
N GLU A 15 -20.43 21.05 20.81
CA GLU A 15 -20.41 22.01 19.70
C GLU A 15 -19.51 21.52 18.54
N VAL A 16 -20.15 21.41 17.37
CA VAL A 16 -19.58 21.27 16.02
C VAL A 16 -19.13 19.88 15.56
N PHE A 17 -20.00 18.88 15.55
CA PHE A 17 -19.82 17.71 14.68
C PHE A 17 -21.15 17.19 14.14
N ALA A 18 -21.88 18.05 13.44
CA ALA A 18 -23.04 17.63 12.67
C ALA A 18 -22.61 16.78 11.48
N ASP A 19 -23.42 15.76 11.23
CA ASP A 19 -23.26 14.66 10.29
C ASP A 19 -22.70 15.02 8.90
N LEU A 20 -21.74 14.21 8.49
CA LEU A 20 -21.72 13.68 7.13
C LEU A 20 -21.25 12.22 7.23
N ASP A 21 -22.19 11.37 7.65
CA ASP A 21 -22.14 9.94 7.37
C ASP A 21 -22.17 9.78 5.85
N VAL A 22 -20.98 9.69 5.25
CA VAL A 22 -20.86 9.20 3.86
C VAL A 22 -20.97 7.69 3.96
N LEU A 23 -22.19 7.20 4.13
CA LEU A 23 -22.56 5.84 3.78
C LEU A 23 -22.87 5.84 2.28
N HIS A 24 -21.81 5.81 1.48
CA HIS A 24 -21.78 4.97 0.29
C HIS A 24 -20.50 4.16 0.43
N GLN A 25 -20.63 2.95 0.97
CA GLN A 25 -19.57 1.94 0.94
C GLN A 25 -19.44 1.53 -0.53
N HIS A 26 -18.70 2.36 -1.27
CA HIS A 26 -18.49 2.32 -2.71
C HIS A 26 -19.75 2.52 -3.58
N GLY A 27 -19.54 2.91 -4.83
CA GLY A 27 -20.61 3.15 -5.79
C GLY A 27 -21.14 1.85 -6.42
N GLU A 28 -22.07 2.00 -7.36
CA GLU A 28 -22.77 0.87 -7.99
C GLU A 28 -21.80 -0.02 -8.76
N HIS A 29 -20.77 0.55 -9.39
CA HIS A 29 -19.86 -0.18 -10.28
C HIS A 29 -18.87 -1.04 -9.49
N TYR A 30 -18.28 -0.49 -8.43
CA TYR A 30 -17.41 -1.28 -7.55
C TYR A 30 -18.21 -2.36 -6.80
N THR A 31 -19.44 -2.05 -6.35
CA THR A 31 -20.32 -3.06 -5.74
C THR A 31 -20.61 -4.21 -6.70
N ARG A 32 -20.97 -3.90 -7.94
CA ARG A 32 -21.20 -4.90 -8.99
C ARG A 32 -19.95 -5.74 -9.27
N TYR A 33 -18.76 -5.14 -9.25
CA TYR A 33 -17.51 -5.89 -9.39
C TYR A 33 -17.28 -6.87 -8.22
N LEU A 34 -17.58 -6.48 -6.98
CA LEU A 34 -17.48 -7.39 -5.83
C LEU A 34 -18.47 -8.56 -5.92
N GLU A 35 -19.70 -8.31 -6.39
CA GLU A 35 -20.69 -9.37 -6.63
C GLU A 35 -20.18 -10.39 -7.66
N TYR A 36 -19.49 -9.93 -8.71
CA TYR A 36 -18.83 -10.82 -9.65
C TYR A 36 -17.79 -11.74 -8.99
N LEU A 37 -16.93 -11.20 -8.11
CA LEU A 37 -15.95 -12.02 -7.38
C LEU A 37 -16.61 -13.10 -6.51
N GLN A 38 -17.87 -12.93 -6.14
CA GLN A 38 -18.66 -13.89 -5.37
C GLN A 38 -19.41 -14.93 -6.23
N GLY A 39 -19.11 -14.99 -7.54
CA GLY A 39 -19.72 -15.94 -8.47
C GLY A 39 -20.80 -15.33 -9.38
N GLY A 40 -20.74 -14.01 -9.62
CA GLY A 40 -21.57 -13.34 -10.62
C GLY A 40 -21.21 -13.71 -12.06
N ASP A 41 -22.03 -13.27 -13.02
CA ASP A 41 -21.83 -13.56 -14.44
C ASP A 41 -20.57 -12.87 -14.98
N GLU A 42 -19.66 -13.64 -15.57
CA GLU A 42 -18.41 -13.13 -16.14
C GLU A 42 -18.64 -12.21 -17.35
N ASN A 43 -19.75 -12.39 -18.07
CA ASN A 43 -20.08 -11.58 -19.25
C ASN A 43 -20.45 -10.13 -18.90
N ASP A 44 -20.74 -9.86 -17.63
CA ASP A 44 -21.06 -8.51 -17.15
C ASP A 44 -19.81 -7.66 -16.88
N ILE A 45 -18.61 -8.26 -16.87
CA ILE A 45 -17.37 -7.54 -16.61
C ILE A 45 -16.76 -6.99 -17.89
N THR A 46 -16.83 -5.67 -18.04
CA THR A 46 -16.28 -4.93 -19.18
C THR A 46 -15.18 -3.97 -18.72
N GLY A 47 -14.35 -3.51 -19.68
CA GLY A 47 -13.35 -2.47 -19.40
C GLY A 47 -13.98 -1.19 -18.84
N ASP A 48 -15.14 -0.79 -19.38
CA ASP A 48 -15.90 0.37 -18.90
C ASP A 48 -16.32 0.23 -17.44
N LEU A 49 -16.90 -0.93 -17.06
CA LEU A 49 -17.31 -1.19 -15.68
C LEU A 49 -16.12 -1.06 -14.72
N LEU A 50 -14.98 -1.65 -15.07
CA LEU A 50 -13.78 -1.59 -14.22
C LEU A 50 -13.21 -0.17 -14.11
N LYS A 51 -13.29 0.61 -15.20
CA LYS A 51 -12.89 2.02 -15.22
C LYS A 51 -13.78 2.89 -14.33
N GLU A 52 -15.09 2.68 -14.38
CA GLU A 52 -16.06 3.35 -13.52
C GLU A 52 -15.84 2.96 -12.05
N ALA A 53 -15.62 1.66 -11.76
CA ALA A 53 -15.26 1.19 -10.43
C ALA A 53 -13.95 1.81 -9.92
N SER A 54 -12.92 1.94 -10.78
CA SER A 54 -11.65 2.63 -10.47
C SER A 54 -11.90 4.08 -10.03
N GLN A 55 -12.74 4.81 -10.77
CA GLN A 55 -13.09 6.20 -10.46
C GLN A 55 -13.85 6.33 -9.14
N GLU A 56 -14.80 5.43 -8.87
CA GLU A 56 -15.55 5.40 -7.62
C GLU A 56 -14.62 5.19 -6.41
N VAL A 57 -13.71 4.21 -6.50
CA VAL A 57 -12.70 3.94 -5.46
C VAL A 57 -11.80 5.16 -5.24
N SER A 58 -11.34 5.80 -6.32
CA SER A 58 -10.51 7.01 -6.23
C SER A 58 -11.23 8.13 -5.48
N MET A 59 -12.46 8.42 -5.88
CA MET A 59 -13.26 9.49 -5.28
C MET A 59 -13.53 9.23 -3.79
N HIS A 60 -13.86 7.98 -3.43
CA HIS A 60 -14.09 7.57 -2.04
C HIS A 60 -12.88 7.84 -1.15
N PHE A 61 -11.69 7.37 -1.56
CA PHE A 61 -10.49 7.51 -0.74
C PHE A 61 -9.93 8.93 -0.70
N GLU A 62 -10.11 9.72 -1.75
CA GLU A 62 -9.79 11.16 -1.72
C GLU A 62 -10.68 11.91 -0.73
N GLN A 63 -11.99 11.62 -0.71
CA GLN A 63 -12.93 12.21 0.23
C GLN A 63 -12.62 11.83 1.68
N LEU A 64 -12.41 10.53 1.96
CA LEU A 64 -12.03 10.06 3.29
C LEU A 64 -10.70 10.68 3.75
N SER A 65 -9.69 10.68 2.89
CA SER A 65 -8.38 11.25 3.20
C SER A 65 -8.49 12.75 3.48
N GLY A 66 -9.25 13.50 2.68
CA GLY A 66 -9.51 14.92 2.88
C GLY A 66 -10.18 15.19 4.22
N LYS A 67 -11.25 14.46 4.54
CA LYS A 67 -12.00 14.57 5.80
C LYS A 67 -11.10 14.36 7.02
N TYR A 68 -10.32 13.27 7.04
CA TYR A 68 -9.48 12.95 8.19
C TYR A 68 -8.23 13.83 8.28
N LEU A 69 -7.71 14.33 7.16
CA LEU A 69 -6.64 15.32 7.18
C LEU A 69 -7.11 16.65 7.77
N THR A 70 -8.32 17.11 7.44
CA THR A 70 -8.93 18.28 8.08
C THR A 70 -9.09 18.08 9.59
N ILE A 71 -9.51 16.90 10.04
CA ILE A 71 -9.59 16.58 11.49
C ILE A 71 -8.20 16.66 12.14
N LEU A 72 -7.18 16.13 11.49
CA LEU A 72 -5.81 16.20 11.97
C LEU A 72 -5.33 17.65 12.15
N GLU A 73 -5.63 18.54 11.20
CA GLU A 73 -5.25 19.96 11.23
C GLU A 73 -6.02 20.76 12.29
N THR A 74 -7.32 20.51 12.41
CA THR A 74 -8.23 21.30 13.28
C THR A 74 -8.22 20.84 14.74
N HIS A 75 -7.93 19.57 15.00
CA HIS A 75 -7.97 18.97 16.34
C HIS A 75 -6.63 18.42 16.81
N ASP A 76 -5.51 18.83 16.21
CA ASP A 76 -4.17 18.30 16.50
C ASP A 76 -3.86 18.22 18.01
N LYS A 77 -4.18 19.25 18.79
CA LYS A 77 -3.89 19.27 20.25
C LYS A 77 -4.76 18.32 21.09
N LYS A 78 -5.90 17.87 20.55
CA LYS A 78 -6.87 17.00 21.25
C LYS A 78 -6.74 15.52 20.86
N LEU A 79 -6.01 15.22 19.78
CA LEU A 79 -5.81 13.87 19.28
C LEU A 79 -4.60 13.20 19.95
N PRO A 80 -4.75 11.96 20.45
CA PRO A 80 -3.61 11.14 20.84
C PRO A 80 -2.63 10.90 19.67
N GLU A 81 -1.33 10.83 19.94
CA GLU A 81 -0.31 10.70 18.88
C GLU A 81 -0.41 9.39 18.09
N ASP A 82 -0.84 8.32 18.73
CA ASP A 82 -1.18 7.04 18.12
C ASP A 82 -2.31 7.18 17.09
N VAL A 83 -3.39 7.90 17.43
CA VAL A 83 -4.51 8.19 16.52
C VAL A 83 -4.04 9.04 15.35
N LYS A 84 -3.22 10.07 15.60
CA LYS A 84 -2.64 10.87 14.51
C LYS A 84 -1.78 10.03 13.58
N GLY A 85 -0.95 9.15 14.14
CA GLY A 85 -0.15 8.19 13.38
C GLY A 85 -1.03 7.33 12.48
N LYS A 86 -2.10 6.78 13.04
CA LYS A 86 -3.07 5.96 12.30
C LYS A 86 -3.75 6.72 11.16
N ILE A 87 -4.20 7.95 11.41
CA ILE A 87 -4.78 8.82 10.37
C ILE A 87 -3.76 9.09 9.25
N ARG A 88 -2.53 9.48 9.60
CA ARG A 88 -1.47 9.74 8.61
C ARG A 88 -1.16 8.50 7.77
N THR A 89 -1.12 7.33 8.39
CA THR A 89 -0.92 6.05 7.69
C THR A 89 -2.07 5.75 6.74
N ALA A 90 -3.33 5.85 7.20
CA ALA A 90 -4.50 5.60 6.36
C ALA A 90 -4.55 6.54 5.14
N CYS A 91 -4.37 7.85 5.36
CA CYS A 91 -4.34 8.84 4.27
C CYS A 91 -3.14 8.63 3.34
N GLY A 92 -1.99 8.23 3.87
CA GLY A 92 -0.80 7.92 3.08
C GLY A 92 -1.02 6.71 2.17
N MET A 93 -1.55 5.63 2.71
CA MET A 93 -1.87 4.42 1.95
C MET A 93 -2.96 4.67 0.90
N SER A 94 -4.01 5.45 1.24
CA SER A 94 -5.04 5.90 0.30
C SER A 94 -4.45 6.65 -0.88
N LYS A 95 -3.54 7.59 -0.60
CA LYS A 95 -2.86 8.36 -1.65
C LYS A 95 -2.00 7.47 -2.55
N LEU A 96 -1.34 6.44 -2.00
CA LEU A 96 -0.57 5.48 -2.79
C LEU A 96 -1.48 4.61 -3.67
N LEU A 97 -2.59 4.11 -3.13
CA LEU A 97 -3.59 3.36 -3.90
C LEU A 97 -4.05 4.21 -5.11
N VAL A 98 -4.47 5.44 -4.87
CA VAL A 98 -4.97 6.34 -5.92
C VAL A 98 -3.89 6.72 -6.94
N LYS A 99 -2.73 7.19 -6.48
CA LYS A 99 -1.71 7.76 -7.38
C LYS A 99 -0.82 6.72 -8.06
N GLU A 100 -0.75 5.52 -7.51
CA GLU A 100 0.10 4.47 -8.07
C GLU A 100 -0.73 3.36 -8.67
N LYS A 101 -1.60 2.72 -7.88
CA LYS A 101 -2.31 1.51 -8.31
C LYS A 101 -3.43 1.82 -9.28
N LEU A 102 -4.31 2.78 -8.97
CA LEU A 102 -5.40 3.15 -9.87
C LEU A 102 -4.85 3.80 -11.15
N THR A 103 -3.82 4.66 -11.05
CA THR A 103 -3.17 5.22 -12.25
C THR A 103 -2.54 4.15 -13.16
N GLN A 104 -1.92 3.11 -12.59
CA GLN A 104 -1.42 1.97 -13.38
C GLN A 104 -2.57 1.15 -13.98
N PHE A 105 -3.66 0.98 -13.24
CA PHE A 105 -4.84 0.28 -13.73
C PHE A 105 -5.47 1.02 -14.92
N ASP A 106 -5.67 2.33 -14.80
CA ASP A 106 -6.24 3.16 -15.86
C ASP A 106 -5.39 3.08 -17.14
N GLN A 107 -4.05 3.04 -17.02
CA GLN A 107 -3.15 2.81 -18.16
C GLN A 107 -3.37 1.45 -18.82
N PHE A 108 -3.58 0.38 -18.04
CA PHE A 108 -3.90 -0.93 -18.61
C PHE A 108 -5.25 -0.94 -19.32
N VAL A 109 -6.25 -0.23 -18.79
CA VAL A 109 -7.55 -0.08 -19.46
C VAL A 109 -7.38 0.67 -20.79
N GLU A 110 -6.63 1.77 -20.81
CA GLU A 110 -6.32 2.53 -22.03
C GLU A 110 -5.56 1.68 -23.08
N ASP A 111 -4.58 0.89 -22.63
CA ASP A 111 -3.84 -0.04 -23.49
C ASP A 111 -4.77 -1.12 -24.08
N TYR A 112 -5.68 -1.67 -23.27
CA TYR A 112 -6.68 -2.65 -23.70
C TYR A 112 -7.66 -2.05 -24.73
N GLU A 113 -8.24 -0.88 -24.44
CA GLU A 113 -9.15 -0.17 -25.34
C GLU A 113 -8.47 0.16 -26.68
N SER A 114 -7.22 0.64 -26.63
CA SER A 114 -6.44 0.98 -27.82
C SER A 114 -6.14 -0.24 -28.69
N GLN A 115 -5.81 -1.38 -28.08
CA GLN A 115 -5.55 -2.64 -28.79
C GLN A 115 -6.79 -3.13 -29.54
N ILE A 116 -7.97 -3.07 -28.90
CA ILE A 116 -9.23 -3.44 -29.53
C ILE A 116 -9.58 -2.49 -30.68
N ALA A 117 -9.47 -1.18 -30.46
CA ALA A 117 -9.83 -0.18 -31.47
C ALA A 117 -8.97 -0.29 -32.74
N ASN A 118 -7.67 -0.56 -32.59
CA ASN A 118 -6.72 -0.62 -33.70
C ASN A 118 -6.59 -2.02 -34.34
N ASN A 119 -7.32 -3.03 -33.85
CA ASN A 119 -7.12 -4.44 -34.20
C ASN A 119 -5.64 -4.86 -34.10
N GLU A 120 -4.91 -4.32 -33.12
CA GLU A 120 -3.47 -4.59 -32.95
C GLU A 120 -3.30 -6.06 -32.53
N SER A 121 -2.91 -6.91 -33.48
CA SER A 121 -2.51 -8.29 -33.20
C SER A 121 -1.10 -8.29 -32.59
N ALA A 122 -0.90 -9.11 -31.55
CA ALA A 122 0.33 -9.32 -30.78
C ALA A 122 1.62 -9.18 -31.61
N GLY A 123 2.14 -7.95 -31.72
CA GLY A 123 3.43 -7.66 -32.35
C GLY A 123 4.55 -7.73 -31.30
N ASN A 124 5.46 -6.76 -31.33
CA ASN A 124 6.50 -6.62 -30.29
C ASN A 124 6.02 -5.93 -28.99
N LYS A 125 4.75 -5.51 -28.92
CA LYS A 125 4.16 -4.92 -27.70
C LYS A 125 3.49 -6.01 -26.88
N LYS A 126 3.48 -5.81 -25.55
CA LYS A 126 2.74 -6.67 -24.62
C LYS A 126 1.24 -6.49 -24.88
N VAL A 127 0.53 -7.60 -25.08
CA VAL A 127 -0.93 -7.62 -25.18
C VAL A 127 -1.50 -7.54 -23.77
N VAL A 128 -2.54 -6.72 -23.59
CA VAL A 128 -3.31 -6.64 -22.35
C VAL A 128 -4.64 -7.31 -22.61
N HIS A 129 -4.98 -8.31 -21.80
CA HIS A 129 -6.27 -9.00 -21.88
C HIS A 129 -7.23 -8.51 -20.81
N LEU A 130 -8.53 -8.73 -21.02
CA LEU A 130 -9.54 -8.44 -19.99
C LEU A 130 -9.25 -9.16 -18.67
N ASP A 131 -8.68 -10.37 -18.74
CA ASP A 131 -8.28 -11.13 -17.55
C ASP A 131 -7.10 -10.50 -16.79
N ASP A 132 -6.19 -9.81 -17.51
CA ASP A 132 -5.14 -9.02 -16.88
C ASP A 132 -5.75 -7.83 -16.11
N LEU A 133 -6.78 -7.17 -16.67
CA LEU A 133 -7.51 -6.10 -16.00
C LEU A 133 -8.26 -6.62 -14.77
N LYS A 134 -9.00 -7.71 -14.91
CA LYS A 134 -9.74 -8.35 -13.81
C LYS A 134 -8.82 -8.71 -12.64
N SER A 135 -7.72 -9.41 -12.93
CA SER A 135 -6.77 -9.87 -11.91
C SER A 135 -6.02 -8.70 -11.26
N PHE A 136 -5.70 -7.64 -12.01
CA PHE A 136 -5.12 -6.44 -11.41
C PHE A 136 -6.11 -5.70 -10.50
N PHE A 137 -7.37 -5.61 -10.92
CA PHE A 137 -8.42 -4.95 -10.13
C PHE A 137 -8.80 -5.77 -8.88
N GLU A 138 -8.64 -7.10 -8.91
CA GLU A 138 -8.81 -7.94 -7.72
C GLU A 138 -7.79 -7.57 -6.64
N ILE A 139 -6.53 -7.32 -7.02
CA ILE A 139 -5.50 -6.85 -6.10
C ILE A 139 -5.88 -5.49 -5.51
N ILE A 140 -6.40 -4.58 -6.33
CA ILE A 140 -6.92 -3.29 -5.85
C ILE A 140 -8.05 -3.53 -4.86
N SER A 141 -9.00 -4.40 -5.15
CA SER A 141 -10.17 -4.65 -4.30
C SER A 141 -9.79 -5.12 -2.88
N VAL A 142 -8.75 -5.94 -2.75
CA VAL A 142 -8.21 -6.35 -1.43
C VAL A 142 -7.65 -5.14 -0.68
N GLN A 143 -6.89 -4.27 -1.36
CA GLN A 143 -6.32 -3.07 -0.74
C GLN A 143 -7.38 -2.05 -0.34
N VAL A 144 -8.46 -1.95 -1.12
CA VAL A 144 -9.64 -1.15 -0.79
C VAL A 144 -10.26 -1.65 0.52
N ALA A 145 -10.50 -2.95 0.65
CA ALA A 145 -11.07 -3.54 1.87
C ALA A 145 -10.20 -3.29 3.12
N ASP A 146 -8.88 -3.47 3.01
CA ASP A 146 -7.94 -3.20 4.10
C ASP A 146 -7.97 -1.71 4.54
N LEU A 147 -8.08 -0.79 3.58
CA LEU A 147 -8.16 0.63 3.85
C LEU A 147 -9.50 1.03 4.49
N ASP A 148 -10.60 0.47 4.01
CA ASP A 148 -11.92 0.70 4.60
C ASP A 148 -11.94 0.24 6.07
N GLU A 149 -11.41 -0.95 6.38
CA GLU A 149 -11.30 -1.42 7.77
C GLU A 149 -10.45 -0.44 8.61
N MET A 150 -9.37 0.09 8.04
CA MET A 150 -8.53 1.07 8.72
C MET A 150 -9.30 2.37 9.04
N PHE A 151 -10.06 2.90 8.08
CA PHE A 151 -10.88 4.10 8.29
C PHE A 151 -12.06 3.86 9.22
N ASP A 152 -12.69 2.69 9.17
CA ASP A 152 -13.73 2.28 10.11
C ASP A 152 -13.18 2.20 11.53
N SER A 153 -11.96 1.66 11.69
CA SER A 153 -11.28 1.64 12.98
C SER A 153 -11.01 3.05 13.51
N ILE A 154 -10.63 3.99 12.64
CA ILE A 154 -10.48 5.42 13.01
C ILE A 154 -11.85 6.04 13.37
N LYS A 155 -12.91 5.70 12.63
CA LYS A 155 -14.28 6.15 12.90
C LYS A 155 -14.73 5.70 14.30
N ARG A 156 -14.53 4.42 14.65
CA ARG A 156 -14.85 3.89 15.98
C ARG A 156 -14.06 4.59 17.09
N LEU A 157 -12.77 4.87 16.87
CA LEU A 157 -11.97 5.64 17.84
C LEU A 157 -12.59 7.02 18.05
N ARG A 158 -13.00 7.71 16.98
CA ARG A 158 -13.67 9.02 17.07
C ARG A 158 -14.95 8.96 17.89
N GLU A 159 -15.80 7.97 17.65
CA GLU A 159 -17.06 7.77 18.38
C GLU A 159 -16.86 7.55 19.88
N HIS A 160 -15.70 7.01 20.27
CA HIS A 160 -15.31 6.77 21.66
C HIS A 160 -14.36 7.84 22.22
N GLY A 161 -14.36 9.05 21.64
CA GLY A 161 -13.57 10.17 22.13
C GLY A 161 -12.06 9.95 21.97
N TRP A 162 -11.66 9.28 20.89
CA TRP A 162 -10.29 8.95 20.52
C TRP A 162 -9.57 7.99 21.47
N LYS A 163 -10.33 7.22 22.26
CA LYS A 163 -9.79 6.19 23.16
C LYS A 163 -10.02 4.81 22.57
N GLU A 164 -9.04 3.93 22.71
CA GLU A 164 -9.25 2.51 22.43
C GLU A 164 -10.36 1.99 23.35
N VAL A 165 -11.38 1.39 22.74
CA VAL A 165 -12.37 0.64 23.48
C VAL A 165 -11.71 -0.68 23.85
N PRO A 166 -11.58 -1.03 25.15
CA PRO A 166 -11.20 -2.37 25.53
C PRO A 166 -12.26 -3.29 24.95
N GLU A 167 -11.90 -4.08 23.95
CA GLU A 167 -12.77 -5.14 23.47
C GLU A 167 -13.08 -6.01 24.69
N LEU A 168 -14.37 -6.15 25.03
CA LEU A 168 -14.81 -7.16 25.99
C LEU A 168 -14.50 -8.50 25.33
N THR A 169 -13.30 -9.01 25.58
CA THR A 169 -12.91 -10.36 25.22
C THR A 169 -13.79 -11.31 26.00
N VAL A 170 -14.84 -11.82 25.35
CA VAL A 170 -15.39 -13.12 25.71
C VAL A 170 -14.21 -14.09 25.62
N SER A 171 -13.90 -14.67 26.76
CA SER A 171 -12.88 -15.69 26.94
C SER A 171 -13.20 -16.90 26.06
N ASP A 172 -12.48 -17.03 24.95
CA ASP A 172 -12.19 -18.34 24.37
C ASP A 172 -10.69 -18.57 24.52
N GLU A 173 -10.37 -19.53 25.38
CA GLU A 173 -9.03 -20.09 25.51
C GLU A 173 -8.62 -20.79 24.20
N GLU A 174 -7.35 -20.57 23.83
CA GLU A 174 -6.52 -21.33 22.90
C GLU A 174 -6.88 -21.33 21.39
N THR A 175 -6.33 -20.36 20.65
CA THR A 175 -5.16 -20.61 19.78
C THR A 175 -4.41 -19.30 19.56
N GLY A 176 -3.16 -19.26 20.02
CA GLY A 176 -2.31 -18.06 19.94
C GLY A 176 -1.89 -17.74 18.50
N LEU A 177 -2.40 -16.64 17.97
CA LEU A 177 -1.80 -15.89 16.87
C LEU A 177 -1.79 -14.41 17.25
N GLU A 178 -0.69 -13.98 17.88
CA GLU A 178 -0.37 -12.57 18.07
C GLU A 178 -0.24 -11.88 16.69
N ARG A 179 -1.24 -11.09 16.30
CA ARG A 179 -1.11 -10.14 15.18
C ARG A 179 -0.29 -8.94 15.64
N LYS A 180 1.05 -9.11 15.61
CA LYS A 180 2.00 -8.00 15.77
C LYS A 180 1.84 -7.03 14.61
N GLY A 181 1.60 -5.76 14.97
CA GLY A 181 1.53 -4.64 14.04
C GLY A 181 2.69 -4.64 13.06
N SER A 182 2.34 -4.49 11.78
CA SER A 182 3.28 -4.42 10.67
C SER A 182 4.08 -3.11 10.76
N LYS A 183 5.17 -3.14 11.54
CA LYS A 183 6.30 -2.25 11.32
C LYS A 183 7.01 -2.78 10.09
N MET A 184 6.77 -2.18 8.94
CA MET A 184 7.62 -2.36 7.75
C MET A 184 9.01 -1.77 8.06
N LYS A 185 9.82 -2.54 8.79
CA LYS A 185 11.27 -2.44 8.73
C LYS A 185 11.66 -3.29 7.53
N LEU A 186 12.10 -2.65 6.46
CA LEU A 186 12.89 -3.29 5.41
C LEU A 186 14.13 -3.90 6.09
N LEU A 187 14.00 -5.15 6.51
CA LEU A 187 15.10 -6.03 6.82
C LEU A 187 15.14 -7.02 5.66
N ILE A 188 15.91 -6.67 4.65
CA ILE A 188 16.39 -7.65 3.68
C ILE A 188 17.30 -8.57 4.49
N GLU A 189 16.73 -9.66 5.02
CA GLU A 189 17.53 -10.77 5.50
C GLU A 189 18.20 -11.42 4.27
N PRO A 190 19.53 -11.61 4.28
CA PRO A 190 20.18 -12.35 3.22
C PRO A 190 19.66 -13.80 3.22
N PRO A 191 19.48 -14.44 2.05
CA PRO A 191 18.92 -15.77 1.96
C PRO A 191 19.78 -16.78 2.72
N ALA A 192 19.10 -17.72 3.38
CA ALA A 192 19.68 -18.79 4.19
C ALA A 192 20.82 -19.55 3.47
N PRO A 193 21.85 -20.00 4.21
CA PRO A 193 23.04 -20.62 3.63
C PRO A 193 22.68 -21.94 2.94
N THR A 194 22.83 -21.96 1.62
CA THR A 194 22.88 -23.19 0.84
C THR A 194 24.09 -24.02 1.29
N LYS A 195 24.01 -25.35 1.14
CA LYS A 195 24.93 -26.36 1.71
C LYS A 195 26.43 -26.23 1.36
N ASN A 196 26.87 -25.16 0.69
CA ASN A 196 28.28 -24.86 0.40
C ASN A 196 28.64 -23.38 0.62
N ALA A 197 28.23 -22.81 1.77
CA ALA A 197 28.59 -21.44 2.16
C ALA A 197 30.12 -21.17 2.18
N GLN A 198 30.93 -22.20 2.46
CA GLN A 198 32.40 -22.11 2.38
C GLN A 198 32.90 -21.93 0.95
N ALA A 199 32.36 -22.68 -0.02
CA ALA A 199 32.79 -22.58 -1.42
C ALA A 199 32.40 -21.23 -2.07
N ASP A 200 31.33 -20.58 -1.59
CA ASP A 200 30.92 -19.27 -2.08
C ASP A 200 31.79 -18.14 -1.47
N LEU A 201 32.21 -18.29 -0.22
CA LEU A 201 33.19 -17.40 0.41
C LEU A 201 34.55 -17.50 -0.30
N GLU A 202 35.04 -18.71 -0.55
CA GLU A 202 36.30 -18.96 -1.27
C GLU A 202 36.27 -18.37 -2.68
N ARG A 203 35.14 -18.50 -3.41
CA ARG A 203 34.97 -17.85 -4.72
C ARG A 203 35.05 -16.33 -4.63
N ARG A 204 34.36 -15.71 -3.67
CA ARG A 204 34.38 -14.25 -3.48
C ARG A 204 35.77 -13.74 -3.06
N GLU A 205 36.45 -14.46 -2.18
CA GLU A 205 37.80 -14.14 -1.73
C GLU A 205 38.80 -14.27 -2.88
N HIS A 206 38.71 -15.35 -3.67
CA HIS A 206 39.53 -15.54 -4.86
C HIS A 206 39.31 -14.40 -5.88
N GLN A 207 38.06 -14.04 -6.15
CA GLN A 207 37.73 -12.97 -7.08
C GLN A 207 38.23 -11.59 -6.58
N ARG A 208 38.17 -11.33 -5.27
CA ARG A 208 38.74 -10.12 -4.65
C ARG A 208 40.27 -10.10 -4.71
N ALA A 209 40.92 -11.24 -4.49
CA ALA A 209 42.37 -11.35 -4.57
C ALA A 209 42.87 -11.09 -6.01
N GLU A 210 42.17 -11.60 -7.01
CA GLU A 210 42.49 -11.37 -8.42
C GLU A 210 42.29 -9.91 -8.83
N LEU A 211 41.16 -9.28 -8.46
CA LEU A 211 40.96 -7.84 -8.68
C LEU A 211 42.06 -6.98 -8.02
N ARG A 212 42.50 -7.36 -6.81
CA ARG A 212 43.61 -6.66 -6.12
C ARG A 212 44.94 -6.82 -6.85
N LYS A 213 45.23 -7.98 -7.45
CA LYS A 213 46.44 -8.17 -8.26
C LYS A 213 46.38 -7.35 -9.54
N ILE A 214 45.24 -7.37 -10.25
CA ILE A 214 45.02 -6.58 -11.47
C ILE A 214 45.17 -5.09 -11.19
N MET A 215 44.61 -4.60 -10.08
CA MET A 215 44.77 -3.19 -9.70
C MET A 215 46.20 -2.86 -9.28
N ARG A 216 46.91 -3.77 -8.60
CA ARG A 216 48.32 -3.56 -8.27
C ARG A 216 49.20 -3.53 -9.52
N SER A 217 48.96 -4.38 -10.51
CA SER A 217 49.68 -4.32 -11.79
C SER A 217 49.33 -3.06 -12.58
N GLN A 218 48.04 -2.67 -12.65
CA GLN A 218 47.63 -1.41 -13.29
C GLN A 218 48.21 -0.17 -12.58
N ALA A 219 48.26 -0.17 -11.24
CA ALA A 219 48.83 0.93 -10.47
C ALA A 219 50.37 1.01 -10.60
N ALA A 220 51.05 -0.14 -10.71
CA ALA A 220 52.47 -0.19 -11.02
C ALA A 220 52.76 0.28 -12.45
N GLU A 221 51.89 -0.03 -13.42
CA GLU A 221 51.95 0.50 -14.79
C GLU A 221 51.66 2.01 -14.87
N MET A 222 50.79 2.52 -13.99
CA MET A 222 50.42 3.95 -13.92
C MET A 222 51.30 4.79 -12.97
N GLY A 223 52.29 4.20 -12.28
CA GLY A 223 53.27 4.93 -11.47
C GLY A 223 52.68 5.79 -10.34
N LYS A 224 51.63 5.34 -9.64
CA LYS A 224 51.00 6.06 -8.53
C LYS A 224 51.41 5.53 -7.14
N SER A 225 51.70 6.42 -6.21
CA SER A 225 52.13 6.14 -4.83
C SER A 225 50.96 5.76 -3.90
N ASP A 226 51.28 4.98 -2.86
CA ASP A 226 50.33 4.26 -1.97
C ASP A 226 49.31 5.14 -1.21
N ASP A 227 49.49 6.47 -1.15
CA ASP A 227 48.63 7.37 -0.39
C ASP A 227 47.27 7.70 -1.07
N ASP A 228 47.10 7.41 -2.38
CA ASP A 228 45.89 7.78 -3.16
C ASP A 228 44.79 6.68 -3.16
N ILE A 229 45.07 5.48 -2.61
CA ILE A 229 44.15 4.32 -2.71
C ILE A 229 43.08 4.32 -1.60
N THR A 230 43.34 4.99 -0.47
CA THR A 230 42.49 4.89 0.73
C THR A 230 41.26 5.81 0.71
N VAL A 231 41.20 6.80 -0.19
CA VAL A 231 40.15 7.85 -0.18
C VAL A 231 38.95 7.54 -1.09
N SER A 232 39.08 6.64 -2.07
CA SER A 232 38.02 6.39 -3.07
C SER A 232 36.82 5.56 -2.58
N ILE A 233 36.77 5.18 -1.30
CA ILE A 233 35.74 4.29 -0.74
C ILE A 233 34.53 5.07 -0.17
N TYR A 234 34.61 6.39 0.05
CA TYR A 234 33.60 7.13 0.84
C TYR A 234 32.95 8.38 0.21
N GLU A 235 32.95 8.57 -1.11
CA GLU A 235 32.17 9.67 -1.72
C GLU A 235 31.37 9.24 -2.95
N GLY A 236 30.15 8.73 -2.69
CA GLY A 236 29.09 8.61 -3.70
C GLY A 236 28.49 9.99 -3.98
N LYS A 237 29.04 10.67 -4.99
CA LYS A 237 28.57 11.96 -5.51
C LYS A 237 27.11 11.91 -5.97
N LYS A 238 26.34 12.92 -5.54
CA LYS A 238 25.11 13.40 -6.19
C LYS A 238 25.39 13.66 -7.68
N ILE A 239 24.50 13.19 -8.55
CA ILE A 239 24.41 13.58 -9.95
C ILE A 239 23.14 14.43 -10.05
N ASP A 240 23.30 15.65 -10.59
CA ASP A 240 22.24 16.62 -10.87
C ASP A 240 21.29 16.14 -11.98
#